data_AF-A0A838JJQ4-F1
#
_entry.id   AF-A0A838JJQ4-F1
#
_cell.length_a   1.000
_cell.length_b   1.000
_cell.length_c   1.000
_cell.angle_alpha   90.00
_cell.angle_beta   90.00
_cell.angle_gamma   90.00
#
_symmetry.space_group_name_H-M   'P 1'
#
loop_
_entity.id
_entity.type
_entity.pdbx_description
1 polymer ?
#
loop_
_entity_poly.entity_id
_entity_poly.type
_entity_poly.pdbx_seq_one_letter_code
_entity_poly.pdbx_strand_id
1 'polypeptide(L)'
;MAMRLISTSLAAFCLVAAIPALAADPTPEHTFTGNVGIFSQYIFRGLTQTNEKPALQGGFDYAHASGFYAGVWGSNVSWLSDFAPGTSASLELDLYAGYKPTFGDFFLDVGVLRYQYPGSYLAGAIKPHTTEVYLAGGWKTVSLKYSHSLGDTFGVCDAQGTYYLDLTGTLPLGDFYLLGHAGKQKYKNSCAGVSNDVASYNDYKIEGGWSFAKDWTLAAGYTTTDADDKATTRAFYTPASTNKFIGDSFGYVYIKKTF
;
A
#
# COMPACT_ATOMS: atom_id res chain seq x y z
N MET A 1 29.23 -14.70 16.32
CA MET A 1 27.90 -14.19 16.73
C MET A 1 26.95 -14.51 15.59
N ALA A 2 26.11 -15.54 15.74
CA ALA A 2 25.27 -16.07 14.66
C ALA A 2 24.14 -15.07 14.33
N MET A 3 24.07 -14.65 13.07
CA MET A 3 23.01 -13.79 12.53
C MET A 3 21.73 -14.63 12.41
N ARG A 4 20.82 -14.51 13.37
CA ARG A 4 19.48 -15.10 13.27
C ARG A 4 18.63 -14.22 12.35
N LEU A 5 18.15 -14.82 11.26
CA LEU A 5 17.24 -14.22 10.27
C LEU A 5 15.92 -13.83 10.94
N ILE A 6 15.51 -12.57 10.80
CA ILE A 6 14.22 -12.06 11.26
C ILE A 6 13.45 -11.62 10.02
N SER A 7 12.29 -12.24 9.82
CA SER A 7 11.35 -11.92 8.74
C SER A 7 10.73 -10.55 9.00
N THR A 8 11.18 -9.52 8.29
CA THR A 8 10.58 -8.18 8.33
C THR A 8 9.39 -8.10 7.37
N SER A 9 8.18 -8.22 7.91
CA SER A 9 6.92 -8.03 7.18
C SER A 9 6.58 -6.52 7.09
N LEU A 10 6.73 -5.95 5.90
CA LEU A 10 6.24 -4.62 5.54
C LEU A 10 4.92 -4.77 4.77
N ALA A 11 3.78 -4.69 5.47
CA ALA A 11 2.47 -4.55 4.84
C ALA A 11 2.16 -3.06 4.62
N ALA A 12 2.43 -2.60 3.40
CA ALA A 12 1.92 -1.41 2.69
C ALA A 12 2.69 -1.24 1.35
N PHE A 13 3.85 -1.89 1.24
CA PHE A 13 4.56 -2.23 0.01
C PHE A 13 5.02 -3.67 0.21
N CYS A 14 4.53 -4.64 -0.57
CA CYS A 14 4.97 -6.04 -0.50
C CYS A 14 6.42 -6.21 -1.02
N LEU A 15 7.37 -5.45 -0.47
CA LEU A 15 8.80 -5.70 -0.60
C LEU A 15 9.28 -6.35 0.70
N VAL A 16 9.11 -7.66 0.79
CA VAL A 16 9.99 -8.47 1.64
C VAL A 16 11.37 -8.35 0.99
N ALA A 17 12.28 -7.63 1.63
CA ALA A 17 13.66 -7.59 1.18
C ALA A 17 14.20 -9.03 1.12
N ALA A 18 14.68 -9.47 -0.04
CA ALA A 18 15.37 -10.74 -0.16
C ALA A 18 16.67 -10.64 0.67
N ILE A 19 16.71 -11.32 1.82
CA ILE A 19 17.91 -11.43 2.64
C ILE A 19 18.78 -12.55 2.04
N PRO A 20 20.11 -12.34 1.87
CA PRO A 20 20.99 -13.36 1.31
C PRO A 20 20.96 -14.64 2.15
N ALA A 21 20.79 -15.77 1.47
CA ALA A 21 20.78 -17.10 2.06
C ALA A 21 22.17 -17.48 2.59
N LEU A 22 22.41 -17.24 3.88
CA LEU A 22 23.39 -17.98 4.67
C LEU A 22 22.60 -19.00 5.49
N ALA A 23 23.04 -20.27 5.42
CA ALA A 23 22.46 -21.47 6.05
C ALA A 23 21.43 -21.18 7.16
N ALA A 24 20.15 -21.20 6.78
CA ALA A 24 19.04 -20.95 7.69
C ALA A 24 18.67 -22.24 8.43
N ASP A 25 18.40 -22.12 9.73
CA ASP A 25 17.57 -23.09 10.46
C ASP A 25 16.31 -23.42 9.63
N PRO A 26 15.73 -24.64 9.74
CA PRO A 26 14.55 -25.00 8.97
C PRO A 26 13.47 -23.94 9.19
N THR A 27 13.03 -23.32 8.10
CA THR A 27 11.96 -22.32 8.14
C THR A 27 10.75 -22.96 8.83
N PRO A 28 10.21 -22.35 9.90
CA PRO A 28 9.02 -22.87 10.56
C PRO A 28 7.93 -23.12 9.52
N GLU A 29 7.27 -24.29 9.59
CA GLU A 29 6.17 -24.63 8.68
C GLU A 29 5.07 -23.55 8.70
N HIS A 30 4.86 -22.96 9.87
CA HIS A 30 3.95 -21.84 10.10
C HIS A 30 4.72 -20.67 10.71
N THR A 31 4.57 -19.50 10.13
CA THR A 31 5.09 -18.23 10.65
C THR A 31 3.94 -17.27 10.86
N PHE A 32 3.93 -16.62 12.03
CA PHE A 32 3.03 -15.51 12.32
C PHE A 32 3.86 -14.28 12.60
N THR A 33 3.49 -13.15 12.02
CA THR A 33 4.13 -11.86 12.30
C THR A 33 3.10 -10.78 12.51
N GLY A 34 3.39 -9.81 13.35
CA GLY A 34 2.61 -8.61 13.55
C GLY A 34 3.46 -7.36 13.37
N ASN A 35 2.80 -6.24 13.12
CA ASN A 35 3.48 -4.94 13.14
C ASN A 35 2.54 -3.82 13.61
N VAL A 36 3.13 -2.77 14.15
CA VAL A 36 2.44 -1.53 14.53
C VAL A 36 3.37 -0.34 14.36
N GLY A 37 2.85 0.77 13.85
CA GLY A 37 3.62 1.99 13.68
C GLY A 37 2.78 3.25 13.70
N ILE A 38 3.44 4.35 14.02
CA ILE A 38 2.89 5.71 13.98
C ILE A 38 3.59 6.47 12.87
N PHE A 39 2.78 7.09 12.02
CA PHE A 39 3.20 7.78 10.82
C PHE A 39 2.75 9.23 10.92
N SER A 40 3.53 10.16 10.39
CA SER A 40 3.10 11.56 10.28
C SER A 40 1.84 11.70 9.42
N GLN A 41 1.65 10.78 8.47
CA GLN A 41 0.43 10.61 7.69
C GLN A 41 0.38 9.24 7.00
N TYR A 42 -0.82 8.79 6.66
CA TYR A 42 -1.00 7.61 5.79
C TYR A 42 -1.03 8.05 4.32
N ILE A 43 -0.29 7.30 3.49
CA ILE A 43 -0.08 7.54 2.07
C ILE A 43 -0.38 6.23 1.34
N PHE A 44 -1.25 6.30 0.33
CA PHE A 44 -1.58 5.18 -0.53
C PHE A 44 -1.48 5.61 -2.00
N ARG A 45 -0.62 4.93 -2.79
CA ARG A 45 -0.37 5.24 -4.20
C ARG A 45 -0.15 6.74 -4.43
N GLY A 46 0.75 7.35 -3.64
CA GLY A 46 1.07 8.77 -3.68
C GLY A 46 0.03 9.74 -3.10
N LEU A 47 -1.16 9.29 -2.68
CA LEU A 47 -2.22 10.16 -2.14
C LEU A 47 -2.30 10.07 -0.62
N THR A 48 -2.45 11.21 0.07
CA THR A 48 -2.70 11.20 1.52
C THR A 48 -4.10 10.66 1.83
N GLN A 49 -4.19 9.72 2.77
CA GLN A 49 -5.44 9.09 3.20
C GLN A 49 -5.99 9.69 4.50
N THR A 50 -5.15 10.48 5.19
CA THR A 50 -5.45 11.14 6.46
C THR A 50 -5.37 12.66 6.37
N ASN A 51 -5.36 13.22 5.15
CA ASN A 51 -5.27 14.65 4.91
C ASN A 51 -4.06 15.30 5.61
N GLU A 52 -2.91 14.62 5.52
CA GLU A 52 -1.63 14.97 6.16
C GLU A 52 -1.66 15.01 7.70
N LYS A 53 -2.59 14.28 8.32
CA LYS A 53 -2.65 14.08 9.77
C LYS A 53 -2.05 12.73 10.17
N PRO A 54 -1.58 12.56 11.42
CA PRO A 54 -0.98 11.32 11.87
C PRO A 54 -1.87 10.08 11.67
N ALA A 55 -1.21 8.95 11.42
CA ALA A 55 -1.84 7.66 11.25
C ALA A 55 -1.23 6.60 12.17
N LEU A 56 -2.08 5.82 12.81
CA LEU A 56 -1.73 4.54 13.40
C LEU A 56 -1.99 3.47 12.36
N GLN A 57 -0.98 2.63 12.11
CA GLN A 57 -1.04 1.54 11.14
C GLN A 57 -0.56 0.26 11.81
N GLY A 58 -1.10 -0.88 11.39
CA GLY A 58 -0.62 -2.17 11.85
C GLY A 58 -1.31 -3.32 11.15
N GLY A 59 -0.79 -4.52 11.39
CA GLY A 59 -1.33 -5.73 10.77
C GLY A 59 -0.79 -7.01 11.38
N PHE A 60 -1.38 -8.12 10.92
CA PHE A 60 -0.99 -9.47 11.26
C PHE A 60 -0.94 -10.31 10.00
N ASP A 61 0.11 -11.12 9.88
CA ASP A 61 0.37 -12.01 8.76
C ASP A 61 0.54 -13.44 9.25
N TYR A 62 0.05 -14.37 8.45
CA TYR A 62 0.33 -15.78 8.49
C TYR A 62 1.03 -16.19 7.19
N ALA A 63 2.12 -16.94 7.30
CA ALA A 63 2.82 -17.54 6.17
C ALA A 63 3.08 -19.03 6.42
N HIS A 64 2.83 -19.84 5.40
CA HIS A 64 3.12 -21.27 5.38
C HIS A 64 4.37 -21.55 4.55
N ALA A 65 5.17 -22.55 4.93
CA ALA A 65 6.40 -22.92 4.23
C ALA A 65 6.18 -23.33 2.76
N SER A 66 4.95 -23.70 2.37
CA SER A 66 4.62 -23.96 0.97
C SER A 66 4.58 -22.69 0.10
N GLY A 67 4.51 -21.49 0.70
CA GLY A 67 4.33 -20.20 0.03
C GLY A 67 2.92 -19.62 0.14
N PHE A 68 1.96 -20.33 0.73
CA PHE A 68 0.63 -19.76 1.00
C PHE A 68 0.71 -18.76 2.15
N TYR A 69 -0.06 -17.69 2.07
CA TYR A 69 -0.14 -16.70 3.14
C TYR A 69 -1.50 -16.03 3.17
N ALA A 70 -1.81 -15.44 4.32
CA ALA A 70 -2.98 -14.58 4.53
C ALA A 70 -2.66 -13.53 5.58
N GLY A 71 -3.35 -12.40 5.54
CA GLY A 71 -3.13 -11.35 6.53
C GLY A 71 -4.24 -10.32 6.57
N VAL A 72 -4.12 -9.46 7.57
CA VAL A 72 -4.97 -8.32 7.79
C VAL A 72 -4.11 -7.10 8.10
N TRP A 73 -4.47 -5.97 7.53
CA TRP A 73 -3.84 -4.69 7.82
C TRP A 73 -4.92 -3.64 8.07
N GLY A 74 -4.61 -2.60 8.83
CA GLY A 74 -5.52 -1.46 8.96
C GLY A 74 -4.87 -0.17 9.38
N SER A 75 -5.59 0.92 9.12
CA SER A 75 -5.21 2.26 9.53
C SER A 75 -6.40 3.20 9.68
N ASN A 76 -6.23 4.27 10.46
CA ASN A 76 -7.17 5.36 10.40
C ASN A 76 -7.08 6.12 9.07
N VAL A 77 -8.24 6.54 8.56
CA VAL A 77 -8.38 7.36 7.35
C VAL A 77 -9.32 8.52 7.61
N SER A 78 -9.24 9.58 6.80
CA SER A 78 -10.18 10.70 6.81
C SER A 78 -10.76 11.02 5.43
N TRP A 79 -10.13 10.54 4.35
CA TRP A 79 -10.46 10.95 2.99
C TRP A 79 -11.96 10.77 2.66
N LEU A 80 -12.61 9.71 3.14
CA LEU A 80 -14.05 9.49 2.92
C LEU A 80 -14.93 10.59 3.49
N SER A 81 -14.69 10.98 4.75
CA SER A 81 -15.40 12.11 5.36
C SER A 81 -14.99 13.46 4.76
N ASP A 82 -13.76 13.57 4.25
CA ASP A 82 -13.27 14.77 3.60
C ASP A 82 -13.95 14.98 2.23
N PHE A 83 -14.13 13.92 1.43
CA PHE A 83 -14.79 14.00 0.11
C PHE A 83 -16.31 14.05 0.19
N ALA A 84 -16.91 13.32 1.14
CA ALA A 84 -18.35 13.20 1.25
C ALA A 84 -18.81 13.55 2.68
N PRO A 85 -19.01 14.85 3.01
CA PRO A 85 -19.58 15.26 4.28
C PRO A 85 -20.88 14.50 4.58
N GLY A 86 -20.96 13.90 5.78
CA GLY A 86 -22.06 13.01 6.16
C GLY A 86 -21.75 11.50 6.01
N THR A 87 -20.63 11.16 5.38
CA THR A 87 -20.02 9.82 5.45
C THR A 87 -19.15 9.73 6.70
N SER A 88 -19.24 8.63 7.45
CA SER A 88 -18.40 8.33 8.61
C SER A 88 -17.76 6.96 8.45
N ALA A 89 -16.55 6.94 7.92
CA ALA A 89 -15.71 5.76 7.80
C ALA A 89 -14.26 6.19 8.06
N SER A 90 -13.78 5.93 9.27
CA SER A 90 -12.48 6.40 9.75
C SER A 90 -11.43 5.28 9.86
N LEU A 91 -11.76 4.09 9.37
CA LEU A 91 -10.90 2.91 9.37
C LEU A 91 -10.84 2.35 7.96
N GLU A 92 -9.64 2.06 7.50
CA GLU A 92 -9.35 1.12 6.42
C GLU A 92 -8.94 -0.21 7.04
N LEU A 93 -9.55 -1.29 6.57
CA LEU A 93 -9.25 -2.66 6.94
C LEU A 93 -9.05 -3.46 5.65
N ASP A 94 -7.83 -3.96 5.49
CA ASP A 94 -7.41 -4.71 4.33
C ASP A 94 -7.29 -6.18 4.69
N LEU A 95 -7.89 -7.04 3.87
CA LEU A 95 -7.76 -8.48 3.97
C LEU A 95 -7.08 -9.01 2.72
N TYR A 96 -6.07 -9.85 2.89
CA TYR A 96 -5.38 -10.45 1.76
C TYR A 96 -5.04 -11.91 1.99
N ALA A 97 -4.91 -12.61 0.87
CA ALA A 97 -4.36 -13.95 0.81
C ALA A 97 -3.70 -14.16 -0.55
N GLY A 98 -2.69 -15.04 -0.58
CA GLY A 98 -1.94 -15.29 -1.80
C GLY A 98 -1.05 -16.52 -1.72
N TYR A 99 -0.32 -16.72 -2.80
CA TYR A 99 0.66 -17.76 -2.98
C TYR A 99 1.93 -17.15 -3.56
N LYS A 100 3.05 -17.27 -2.83
CA LYS A 100 4.33 -16.65 -3.15
C LYS A 100 5.46 -17.68 -3.19
N PRO A 101 5.61 -18.44 -4.29
CA PRO A 101 6.75 -19.32 -4.46
C PRO A 101 8.04 -18.55 -4.73
N THR A 102 9.15 -19.08 -4.23
CA THR A 102 10.50 -18.53 -4.42
C THR A 102 11.38 -19.52 -5.18
N PHE A 103 12.23 -18.99 -6.05
CA PHE A 103 13.12 -19.74 -6.94
C PHE A 103 14.49 -19.05 -6.94
N GLY A 104 15.31 -19.36 -5.93
CA GLY A 104 16.54 -18.62 -5.68
C GLY A 104 16.25 -17.16 -5.35
N ASP A 105 16.84 -16.24 -6.12
CA ASP A 105 16.65 -14.79 -5.93
C ASP A 105 15.34 -14.26 -6.53
N PHE A 106 14.57 -15.10 -7.23
CA PHE A 106 13.30 -14.71 -7.85
C PHE A 106 12.12 -15.13 -6.99
N PHE A 107 11.06 -14.33 -6.97
CA PHE A 107 9.75 -14.74 -6.48
C PHE A 107 8.66 -14.41 -7.48
N LEU A 108 7.61 -15.21 -7.47
CA LEU A 108 6.31 -14.89 -8.04
C LEU A 108 5.32 -14.76 -6.89
N ASP A 109 4.33 -13.90 -7.02
CA ASP A 109 3.29 -13.70 -6.02
C ASP A 109 1.96 -13.46 -6.73
N VAL A 110 0.98 -14.32 -6.46
CA VAL A 110 -0.39 -14.18 -6.94
C VAL A 110 -1.31 -14.12 -5.74
N GLY A 111 -2.21 -13.14 -5.72
CA GLY A 111 -3.09 -12.98 -4.58
C GLY A 111 -4.30 -12.12 -4.84
N VAL A 112 -5.08 -11.99 -3.78
CA VAL A 112 -6.28 -11.17 -3.70
C VAL A 112 -6.16 -10.24 -2.50
N LEU A 113 -6.67 -9.03 -2.65
CA LEU A 113 -6.69 -7.99 -1.64
C LEU A 113 -8.08 -7.35 -1.63
N ARG A 114 -8.67 -7.22 -0.44
CA ARG A 114 -9.95 -6.57 -0.22
C ARG A 114 -9.74 -5.38 0.70
N TYR A 115 -9.93 -4.19 0.14
CA TYR A 115 -9.97 -2.93 0.87
C TYR A 115 -11.37 -2.72 1.44
N GLN A 116 -11.47 -2.57 2.76
CA GLN A 116 -12.74 -2.33 3.45
C GLN A 116 -12.71 -1.06 4.28
N TYR A 117 -13.82 -0.33 4.25
CA TYR A 117 -13.99 0.94 4.94
C TYR A 117 -15.28 0.83 5.79
N PRO A 118 -15.25 0.13 6.93
CA PRO A 118 -16.43 0.01 7.77
C PRO A 118 -16.87 1.39 8.26
N GLY A 119 -18.18 1.65 8.20
CA GLY A 119 -18.72 2.97 8.51
C GLY A 119 -20.16 3.18 8.03
N SER A 120 -20.63 4.41 8.17
CA SER A 120 -21.90 4.88 7.63
C SER A 120 -21.68 5.75 6.39
N TYR A 121 -22.62 5.66 5.45
CA TYR A 121 -22.55 6.31 4.14
C TYR A 121 -23.87 7.00 3.83
N LEU A 122 -23.82 8.05 3.02
CA LEU A 122 -25.00 8.68 2.47
C LEU A 122 -25.82 7.67 1.65
N ALA A 123 -27.14 7.79 1.67
CA ALA A 123 -28.02 6.92 0.90
C ALA A 123 -27.72 7.04 -0.61
N GLY A 124 -27.56 5.90 -1.29
CA GLY A 124 -27.23 5.85 -2.72
C GLY A 124 -25.76 6.08 -3.07
N ALA A 125 -24.88 6.33 -2.08
CA ALA A 125 -23.45 6.45 -2.34
C ALA A 125 -22.84 5.10 -2.79
N ILE A 126 -21.94 5.17 -3.75
CA ILE A 126 -21.09 4.02 -4.13
C ILE A 126 -20.10 3.80 -3.00
N LYS A 127 -20.08 2.58 -2.46
CA LYS A 127 -19.18 2.25 -1.35
C LYS A 127 -17.74 2.12 -1.86
N PRO A 128 -16.74 2.60 -1.10
CA PRO A 128 -15.34 2.60 -1.51
C PRO A 128 -14.65 1.23 -1.43
N HIS A 129 -15.37 0.18 -1.06
CA HIS A 129 -14.81 -1.16 -0.90
C HIS A 129 -14.32 -1.73 -2.23
N THR A 130 -13.03 -2.04 -2.30
CA THR A 130 -12.38 -2.47 -3.55
C THR A 130 -11.84 -3.87 -3.38
N THR A 131 -12.06 -4.74 -4.37
CA THR A 131 -11.35 -6.04 -4.45
C THR A 131 -10.41 -5.99 -5.63
N GLU A 132 -9.14 -6.26 -5.37
CA GLU A 132 -8.11 -6.42 -6.40
C GLU A 132 -7.60 -7.86 -6.39
N VAL A 133 -7.39 -8.43 -7.58
CA VAL A 133 -6.45 -9.55 -7.76
C VAL A 133 -5.14 -8.98 -8.27
N TYR A 134 -4.02 -9.62 -7.95
CA TYR A 134 -2.73 -9.14 -8.41
C TYR A 134 -1.78 -10.27 -8.78
N LEU A 135 -0.81 -9.89 -9.62
CA LEU A 135 0.38 -10.67 -9.94
C LEU A 135 1.60 -9.77 -9.69
N ALA A 136 2.56 -10.28 -8.92
CA ALA A 136 3.83 -9.63 -8.69
C ALA A 136 4.98 -10.59 -8.96
N GLY A 137 6.08 -10.05 -9.47
CA GLY A 137 7.34 -10.76 -9.63
C GLY A 137 8.47 -9.88 -9.12
N GLY A 138 9.48 -10.49 -8.51
CA GLY A 138 10.63 -9.73 -8.04
C GLY A 138 11.92 -10.52 -8.16
N TRP A 139 13.00 -9.80 -8.32
CA TRP A 139 14.36 -10.33 -8.36
C TRP A 139 15.25 -9.53 -7.43
N LYS A 140 15.81 -10.20 -6.43
CA LYS A 140 16.61 -9.59 -5.36
C LYS A 140 15.85 -8.45 -4.68
N THR A 141 16.20 -7.22 -5.02
CA THR A 141 15.69 -6.02 -4.36
C THR A 141 14.75 -5.18 -5.22
N VAL A 142 14.41 -5.67 -6.42
CA VAL A 142 13.49 -5.01 -7.35
C VAL A 142 12.25 -5.86 -7.54
N SER A 143 11.07 -5.25 -7.55
CA SER A 143 9.80 -5.93 -7.82
C SER A 143 8.91 -5.13 -8.74
N LEU A 144 8.12 -5.84 -9.54
CA LEU A 144 7.02 -5.30 -10.32
C LEU A 144 5.71 -5.97 -9.88
N LYS A 145 4.67 -5.20 -9.62
CA LYS A 145 3.33 -5.69 -9.28
C LYS A 145 2.28 -5.07 -10.20
N TYR A 146 1.35 -5.88 -10.67
CA TYR A 146 0.14 -5.48 -11.37
C TYR A 146 -1.08 -5.87 -10.52
N SER A 147 -1.85 -4.89 -10.06
CA SER A 147 -3.15 -5.09 -9.40
C SER A 147 -4.29 -4.76 -10.35
N HIS A 148 -5.37 -5.54 -10.31
CA HIS A 148 -6.55 -5.40 -11.15
C HIS A 148 -7.83 -5.45 -10.32
N SER A 149 -8.62 -4.38 -10.39
CA SER A 149 -9.88 -4.23 -9.65
C SER A 149 -11.01 -5.01 -10.30
N LEU A 150 -11.74 -5.78 -9.49
CA LEU A 150 -12.82 -6.67 -9.94
C LEU A 150 -14.21 -6.00 -9.96
N GLY A 151 -14.32 -4.72 -9.58
CA GLY A 151 -15.59 -4.00 -9.50
C GLY A 151 -15.38 -2.49 -9.39
N ASP A 152 -16.37 -1.79 -8.84
CA ASP A 152 -16.22 -0.39 -8.45
C ASP A 152 -14.96 -0.21 -7.59
N THR A 153 -14.24 0.88 -7.83
CA THR A 153 -12.87 1.07 -7.34
C THR A 153 -12.81 2.37 -6.57
N PHE A 154 -12.56 2.28 -5.26
CA PHE A 154 -12.42 3.40 -4.32
C PHE A 154 -13.55 4.45 -4.41
N GLY A 155 -14.79 4.00 -4.63
CA GLY A 155 -15.98 4.85 -4.67
C GLY A 155 -16.30 5.40 -6.06
N VAL A 156 -15.49 5.07 -7.06
CA VAL A 156 -15.75 5.37 -8.47
C VAL A 156 -16.63 4.27 -9.07
N CYS A 157 -17.80 4.68 -9.57
CA CYS A 157 -18.75 3.80 -10.24
C CYS A 157 -18.24 3.28 -11.59
N ASP A 158 -18.67 2.07 -11.92
CA ASP A 158 -18.32 1.35 -13.15
C ASP A 158 -16.80 1.26 -13.38
N ALA A 159 -15.99 1.27 -12.32
CA ALA A 159 -14.54 1.32 -12.43
C ALA A 159 -13.87 -0.06 -12.54
N GLN A 160 -14.64 -1.13 -12.84
CA GLN A 160 -14.08 -2.47 -13.00
C GLN A 160 -13.00 -2.53 -14.08
N GLY A 161 -11.93 -3.29 -13.80
CA GLY A 161 -10.76 -3.36 -14.67
C GLY A 161 -9.76 -2.21 -14.50
N THR A 162 -10.04 -1.25 -13.60
CA THR A 162 -9.04 -0.30 -13.09
C THR A 162 -7.83 -1.08 -12.57
N TYR A 163 -6.63 -0.58 -12.87
CA TYR A 163 -5.40 -1.28 -12.49
C TYR A 163 -4.35 -0.34 -11.93
N TYR A 164 -3.42 -0.93 -11.19
CA TYR A 164 -2.22 -0.28 -10.67
C TYR A 164 -0.98 -1.08 -11.06
N LEU A 165 0.03 -0.39 -11.60
CA LEU A 165 1.36 -0.95 -11.84
C LEU A 165 2.33 -0.32 -10.84
N ASP A 166 3.10 -1.15 -10.14
CA ASP A 166 4.05 -0.75 -9.11
C ASP A 166 5.43 -1.30 -9.43
N LEU A 167 6.39 -0.41 -9.69
CA LEU A 167 7.82 -0.75 -9.74
C LEU A 167 8.50 -0.19 -8.49
N THR A 168 9.10 -1.08 -7.70
CA THR A 168 9.81 -0.70 -6.48
C THR A 168 11.20 -1.33 -6.46
N GLY A 169 12.19 -0.55 -6.03
CA GLY A 169 13.56 -1.00 -5.81
C GLY A 169 14.08 -0.55 -4.45
N THR A 170 14.73 -1.45 -3.72
CA THR A 170 15.38 -1.15 -2.44
C THR A 170 16.87 -1.42 -2.50
N LEU A 171 17.67 -0.48 -2.01
CA LEU A 171 19.11 -0.62 -1.85
C LEU A 171 19.41 -0.79 -0.36
N PRO A 172 19.76 -2.01 0.10
CA PRO A 172 20.21 -2.21 1.47
C PRO A 172 21.62 -1.61 1.66
N LEU A 173 21.80 -0.89 2.76
CA LEU A 173 23.02 -0.16 3.14
C LEU A 173 23.38 -0.48 4.60
N GLY A 174 23.50 -1.77 4.92
CA GLY A 174 23.67 -2.26 6.29
C GLY A 174 22.36 -2.17 7.07
N ASP A 175 22.38 -1.48 8.22
CA ASP A 175 21.17 -1.21 9.01
C ASP A 175 20.27 -0.15 8.35
N PHE A 176 20.76 0.53 7.32
CA PHE A 176 19.99 1.51 6.55
C PHE A 176 19.48 0.91 5.25
N TYR A 177 18.50 1.56 4.64
CA TYR A 177 18.09 1.30 3.26
C TYR A 177 17.69 2.58 2.55
N LEU A 178 17.76 2.55 1.22
CA LEU A 178 17.15 3.52 0.33
C LEU A 178 16.13 2.81 -0.56
N LEU A 179 14.92 3.32 -0.66
CA LEU A 179 13.85 2.79 -1.49
C LEU A 179 13.45 3.83 -2.54
N GLY A 180 13.31 3.38 -3.78
CA GLY A 180 12.73 4.13 -4.88
C GLY A 180 11.49 3.41 -5.41
N HIS A 181 10.49 4.19 -5.81
CA HIS A 181 9.23 3.68 -6.33
C HIS A 181 8.68 4.57 -7.45
N ALA A 182 8.08 3.91 -8.44
CA ALA A 182 7.24 4.53 -9.46
C ALA A 182 5.97 3.69 -9.67
N GLY A 183 4.84 4.35 -9.63
CA GLY A 183 3.50 3.77 -9.72
C GLY A 183 2.68 4.38 -10.85
N LYS A 184 1.73 3.60 -11.37
CA LYS A 184 0.74 4.06 -12.35
C LYS A 184 -0.64 3.54 -12.04
N GLN A 185 -1.54 4.45 -11.67
CA GLN A 185 -2.95 4.18 -11.47
C GLN A 185 -3.72 4.51 -12.76
N LYS A 186 -4.42 3.53 -13.33
CA LYS A 186 -5.23 3.72 -14.54
C LYS A 186 -6.67 3.27 -14.29
N TYR A 187 -7.55 4.25 -14.17
CA TYR A 187 -8.99 4.01 -14.09
C TYR A 187 -9.58 3.65 -15.45
N LYS A 188 -10.58 2.77 -15.44
CA LYS A 188 -11.26 2.24 -16.62
C LYS A 188 -12.75 2.62 -16.65
N ASN A 189 -13.29 2.52 -17.86
CA ASN A 189 -14.69 2.79 -18.21
C ASN A 189 -15.11 4.24 -17.89
N SER A 190 -16.41 4.45 -17.74
CA SER A 190 -17.02 5.77 -17.58
C SER A 190 -18.23 5.67 -16.67
N CYS A 191 -18.45 6.69 -15.85
CA CYS A 191 -19.66 6.80 -15.06
C CYS A 191 -20.47 8.04 -15.45
N ALA A 192 -21.78 7.87 -15.66
CA ALA A 192 -22.70 8.95 -16.06
C ALA A 192 -22.20 9.78 -17.27
N GLY A 193 -21.55 9.13 -18.24
CA GLY A 193 -21.02 9.79 -19.45
C GLY A 193 -19.67 10.49 -19.26
N VAL A 194 -19.08 10.45 -18.06
CA VAL A 194 -17.74 10.98 -17.78
C VAL A 194 -16.75 9.83 -17.72
N SER A 195 -15.65 9.95 -18.48
CA SER A 195 -14.56 8.96 -18.42
C SER A 195 -13.92 8.93 -17.04
N ASN A 196 -13.78 7.74 -16.46
CA ASN A 196 -13.08 7.55 -15.18
C ASN A 196 -11.58 7.82 -15.32
N ASP A 197 -11.06 7.98 -16.55
CA ASP A 197 -9.67 8.37 -16.80
C ASP A 197 -9.26 9.67 -16.10
N VAL A 198 -10.23 10.52 -15.73
CA VAL A 198 -10.00 11.71 -14.90
C VAL A 198 -9.29 11.40 -13.59
N ALA A 199 -9.44 10.18 -13.06
CA ALA A 199 -8.80 9.70 -11.83
C ALA A 199 -7.47 8.96 -12.10
N SER A 200 -6.95 8.96 -13.32
CA SER A 200 -5.68 8.28 -13.63
C SER A 200 -4.49 9.21 -13.45
N TYR A 201 -3.42 8.69 -12.84
CA TYR A 201 -2.20 9.43 -12.52
C TYR A 201 -1.03 8.46 -12.30
N ASN A 202 0.18 9.00 -12.22
CA ASN A 202 1.39 8.31 -11.79
C ASN A 202 1.85 8.88 -10.44
N ASP A 203 2.48 8.05 -9.63
CA ASP A 203 3.09 8.44 -8.36
C ASP A 203 4.54 8.00 -8.26
N TYR A 204 5.31 8.74 -7.46
CA TYR A 204 6.73 8.52 -7.30
C TYR A 204 7.11 8.74 -5.85
N LYS A 205 8.05 7.92 -5.36
CA LYS A 205 8.48 7.99 -3.96
C LYS A 205 9.95 7.65 -3.82
N ILE A 206 10.60 8.36 -2.90
CA ILE A 206 11.91 8.02 -2.37
C ILE A 206 11.83 7.96 -0.85
N GLU A 207 12.46 6.96 -0.24
CA GLU A 207 12.42 6.75 1.21
C GLU A 207 13.76 6.25 1.71
N GLY A 208 14.24 6.82 2.80
CA GLY A 208 15.39 6.30 3.55
C GLY A 208 14.94 5.81 4.91
N GLY A 209 15.42 4.66 5.33
CA GLY A 209 15.08 4.11 6.64
C GLY A 209 16.25 3.48 7.36
N TRP A 210 16.12 3.40 8.67
CA TRP A 210 17.05 2.79 9.60
C TRP A 210 16.31 1.71 10.38
N SER A 211 16.76 0.46 10.21
CA SER A 211 16.32 -0.67 11.02
C SER A 211 17.23 -0.81 12.22
N PHE A 212 16.69 -0.67 13.42
CA PHE A 212 17.45 -0.71 14.67
C PHE A 212 16.79 -1.61 15.69
N ALA A 213 17.54 -2.02 16.71
CA ALA A 213 17.07 -2.92 17.75
C ALA A 213 16.39 -4.21 17.20
N LYS A 214 16.79 -4.64 15.99
CA LYS A 214 16.30 -5.79 15.20
C LYS A 214 14.85 -5.71 14.70
N ASP A 215 13.97 -5.04 15.42
CA ASP A 215 12.54 -5.11 15.18
C ASP A 215 11.87 -3.73 15.06
N TRP A 216 12.66 -2.65 15.19
CA TRP A 216 12.21 -1.29 14.96
C TRP A 216 12.72 -0.73 13.64
N THR A 217 11.91 0.12 13.04
CA THR A 217 12.27 0.91 11.86
C THR A 217 11.90 2.36 12.11
N LEU A 218 12.85 3.27 11.87
CA LEU A 218 12.59 4.70 11.72
C LEU A 218 12.86 5.06 10.26
N ALA A 219 11.92 5.71 9.60
CA ALA A 219 12.11 6.11 8.21
C ALA A 219 11.54 7.49 7.91
N ALA A 220 12.07 8.08 6.85
CA ALA A 220 11.60 9.32 6.28
C ALA A 220 11.58 9.19 4.76
N GLY A 221 10.60 9.82 4.12
CA GLY A 221 10.51 9.80 2.67
C GLY A 221 9.80 11.02 2.12
N TYR A 222 9.79 11.06 0.80
CA TYR A 222 9.10 12.06 0.01
C TYR A 222 8.35 11.36 -1.11
N THR A 223 7.14 11.82 -1.39
CA THR A 223 6.32 11.29 -2.48
C THR A 223 5.63 12.43 -3.20
N THR A 224 5.30 12.17 -4.46
CA THR A 224 4.64 13.12 -5.36
C THR A 224 3.77 12.36 -6.36
N THR A 225 2.86 13.06 -7.01
CA THR A 225 2.02 12.56 -8.09
C THR A 225 2.02 13.54 -9.25
N ASP A 226 1.62 13.09 -10.44
CA ASP A 226 1.28 13.97 -11.56
C ASP A 226 -0.23 14.27 -11.65
N ALA A 227 -0.97 14.00 -10.57
CA ALA A 227 -2.42 14.17 -10.55
C ALA A 227 -2.86 15.65 -10.63
N ASP A 228 -1.94 16.60 -10.52
CA ASP A 228 -2.17 18.03 -10.70
C ASP A 228 -1.86 18.56 -12.12
N ASP A 229 -1.22 17.77 -12.99
CA ASP A 229 -0.90 18.14 -14.37
C ASP A 229 -2.15 18.52 -15.18
N LYS A 230 -3.30 17.91 -14.84
CA LYS A 230 -4.61 18.24 -15.41
C LYS A 230 -5.51 18.81 -14.33
N ALA A 231 -6.08 19.98 -14.60
CA ALA A 231 -7.03 20.64 -13.70
C ALA A 231 -8.22 19.74 -13.30
N THR A 232 -8.69 18.88 -14.21
CA THR A 232 -9.79 17.93 -13.94
C THR A 232 -9.38 16.81 -12.98
N THR A 233 -8.18 16.25 -13.13
CA THR A 233 -7.63 15.24 -12.21
C THR A 233 -7.33 15.86 -10.85
N ARG A 234 -6.77 17.07 -10.83
CA ARG A 234 -6.56 17.82 -9.59
C ARG A 234 -7.87 18.04 -8.84
N ALA A 235 -8.91 18.47 -9.55
CA ALA A 235 -10.23 18.68 -8.97
C ALA A 235 -10.84 17.38 -8.44
N PHE A 236 -10.68 16.26 -9.14
CA PHE A 236 -11.12 14.94 -8.69
C PHE A 236 -10.50 14.56 -7.33
N TYR A 237 -9.23 14.89 -7.12
CA TYR A 237 -8.48 14.60 -5.89
C TYR A 237 -8.45 15.77 -4.89
N THR A 238 -9.32 16.77 -5.03
CA THR A 238 -9.45 17.88 -4.06
C THR A 238 -10.81 17.77 -3.36
N PRO A 239 -10.87 17.29 -2.11
CA PRO A 239 -12.11 17.23 -1.35
C PRO A 239 -12.65 18.64 -1.12
N ALA A 240 -13.93 18.85 -1.41
CA ALA A 240 -14.56 20.17 -1.30
C ALA A 240 -14.59 20.70 0.15
N SER A 241 -14.60 19.81 1.15
CA SER A 241 -14.68 20.20 2.57
C SER A 241 -13.37 20.78 3.10
N THR A 242 -12.23 20.31 2.58
CA THR A 242 -10.89 20.73 3.02
C THR A 242 -10.24 21.69 2.03
N ASN A 243 -10.68 21.67 0.77
CA ASN A 243 -10.10 22.38 -0.37
C ASN A 243 -8.59 22.11 -0.52
N LYS A 244 -8.14 20.94 -0.07
CA LYS A 244 -6.73 20.54 -0.07
C LYS A 244 -6.53 19.38 -1.02
N PHE A 245 -5.66 19.56 -2.02
CA PHE A 245 -5.35 18.52 -2.99
C PHE A 245 -4.56 17.41 -2.30
N ILE A 246 -5.06 16.17 -2.33
CA ILE A 246 -4.45 15.07 -1.57
C ILE A 246 -3.27 14.40 -2.28
N GLY A 247 -3.02 14.76 -3.54
CA GLY A 247 -1.88 14.30 -4.33
C GLY A 247 -0.71 15.28 -4.34
N ASP A 248 -0.73 16.30 -3.47
CA ASP A 248 0.38 17.24 -3.32
C ASP A 248 1.68 16.50 -3.00
N SER A 249 2.81 17.14 -3.24
CA SER A 249 4.08 16.53 -2.88
C SER A 249 4.36 16.73 -1.39
N PHE A 250 4.57 15.64 -0.65
CA PHE A 250 4.76 15.69 0.80
C PHE A 250 5.91 14.82 1.29
N GLY A 251 6.58 15.33 2.32
CA GLY A 251 7.49 14.56 3.15
C GLY A 251 6.74 13.84 4.27
N TYR A 252 7.20 12.66 4.65
CA TYR A 252 6.63 11.90 5.76
C TYR A 252 7.73 11.24 6.59
N VAL A 253 7.40 10.95 7.84
CA VAL A 253 8.24 10.19 8.76
C VAL A 253 7.40 9.17 9.50
N TYR A 254 8.02 8.05 9.88
CA TYR A 254 7.35 7.07 10.72
C TYR A 254 8.32 6.29 11.61
N ILE A 255 7.77 5.74 12.68
CA ILE A 255 8.40 4.71 13.48
C ILE A 255 7.49 3.49 13.55
N LYS A 256 8.04 2.30 13.35
CA LYS A 256 7.30 1.03 13.32
C LYS A 256 8.05 -0.05 14.09
N LYS A 257 7.31 -0.93 14.75
CA LYS A 257 7.79 -2.18 15.35
C LYS A 257 7.19 -3.38 14.62
N THR A 258 7.99 -4.42 14.40
CA THR A 258 7.57 -5.74 13.90
C THR A 258 7.78 -6.77 15.00
N PHE A 259 6.98 -7.83 15.08
CA PHE A 259 7.13 -8.89 16.09
C PHE A 259 6.56 -10.23 15.62
#